data_AF-A0A528IL24-F1
#
_entry.id   AF-A0A528IL24-F1
#
_cell.length_a   1.000
_cell.length_b   1.000
_cell.length_c   1.000
_cell.angle_alpha   90.00
_cell.angle_beta   90.00
_cell.angle_gamma   90.00
#
_symmetry.space_group_name_H-M   'P 1'
#
loop_
_entity.id
_entity.type
_entity.pdbx_description
1 polymer ?
#
loop_
_entity_poly.entity_id
_entity_poly.type
_entity_poly.pdbx_seq_one_letter_code
_entity_poly.pdbx_strand_id
1 'polypeptide(L)' 'RVLLSSLRGAAVTAVQIDGVLHEFSSIAGVREDVTDIVLNIKEIAIRMEGDGPKRMVVRKQGPGAVLA' A
#
# COMPACT_ATOMS: atom_id res chain seq x y z
N ARG A 1 -21.17 -17.51 4.05
CA ARG A 1 -20.59 -17.33 2.70
C ARG A 1 -20.84 -15.94 2.13
N VAL A 2 -22.06 -15.41 2.16
CA VAL A 2 -22.41 -14.07 1.60
C VAL A 2 -21.47 -12.95 2.08
N LEU A 3 -21.15 -12.91 3.38
CA LEU A 3 -20.25 -11.89 3.94
C LEU A 3 -18.81 -11.98 3.44
N LEU A 4 -18.33 -13.17 3.04
CA LEU A 4 -16.95 -13.36 2.59
C LEU A 4 -16.79 -13.10 1.08
N SER A 5 -17.86 -13.16 0.29
CA SER A 5 -17.80 -13.11 -1.18
C SER A 5 -18.40 -11.85 -1.80
N SER A 6 -19.18 -11.07 -1.04
CA SER A 6 -20.06 -10.06 -1.65
C SER A 6 -20.16 -8.75 -0.87
N LEU A 7 -19.31 -8.56 0.14
CA LEU A 7 -19.19 -7.26 0.80
C LEU A 7 -18.48 -6.28 -0.12
N ARG A 8 -19.11 -5.12 -0.35
CA ARG A 8 -18.47 -4.01 -1.04
C ARG A 8 -17.43 -3.40 -0.09
N GLY A 9 -16.26 -3.13 -0.62
CA GLY A 9 -15.16 -2.49 0.11
C GLY A 9 -14.23 -1.75 -0.84
N ALA A 10 -13.24 -1.08 -0.28
CA ALA A 10 -12.15 -0.46 -1.01
C ALA A 10 -10.85 -1.16 -0.66
N ALA A 11 -9.95 -1.28 -1.63
CA ALA A 11 -8.63 -1.86 -1.46
C ALA A 11 -7.63 -1.15 -2.37
N VAL A 12 -6.35 -1.20 -2.00
CA VAL A 12 -5.26 -0.71 -2.87
C VAL A 12 -5.10 -1.70 -4.02
N THR A 13 -5.17 -1.20 -5.25
CA THR A 13 -5.08 -2.03 -6.47
C THR A 13 -3.75 -1.88 -7.19
N ALA A 14 -3.02 -0.77 -6.96
CA ALA A 14 -1.72 -0.51 -7.55
C ALA A 14 -0.86 0.35 -6.62
N VAL A 15 0.45 0.12 -6.65
CA VAL A 15 1.45 0.86 -5.89
C VAL A 15 2.56 1.26 -6.84
N GLN A 16 3.05 2.50 -6.72
CA GLN A 16 4.24 2.98 -7.40
C GLN A 16 5.20 3.50 -6.33
N ILE A 17 6.46 3.04 -6.37
CA ILE A 17 7.51 3.47 -5.45
C ILE A 17 8.63 4.09 -6.27
N ASP A 18 9.03 5.31 -5.92
CA ASP A 18 10.08 6.02 -6.63
C ASP A 18 11.42 5.29 -6.50
N GLY A 19 12.10 5.10 -7.63
CA GLY A 19 13.40 4.44 -7.68
C GLY A 19 13.36 2.90 -7.62
N VAL A 20 12.17 2.30 -7.55
CA VAL A 20 11.97 0.84 -7.55
C VAL A 20 11.55 0.37 -8.93
N LEU A 21 12.31 -0.55 -9.52
CA LEU A 21 12.01 -1.14 -10.83
C LEU A 21 11.09 -2.37 -10.73
N HIS A 22 11.20 -3.14 -9.65
CA HIS A 22 10.43 -4.36 -9.45
C HIS A 22 10.25 -4.69 -7.95
N GLU A 23 9.29 -5.55 -7.66
CA GLU A 23 8.86 -5.95 -6.32
C GLU A 23 9.91 -6.71 -5.48
N PHE A 24 10.90 -7.31 -6.15
CA PHE A 24 11.99 -8.03 -5.48
C PHE A 24 13.22 -7.16 -5.14
N SER A 25 13.08 -5.84 -5.18
CA SER A 25 14.18 -4.92 -4.92
C SER A 25 14.18 -4.43 -3.47
N SER A 26 15.34 -3.93 -3.02
CA SER A 26 15.47 -3.26 -1.72
C SER A 26 15.63 -1.75 -1.93
N ILE A 27 15.19 -0.96 -0.94
CA ILE A 27 15.29 0.50 -0.96
C ILE A 27 16.39 0.93 0.02
N ALA A 28 17.33 1.75 -0.43
CA ALA A 28 18.39 2.26 0.43
C ALA A 28 17.80 3.10 1.59
N GLY A 29 18.18 2.77 2.82
CA GLY A 29 17.69 3.45 4.03
C GLY A 29 16.35 2.93 4.56
N VAL A 30 15.78 1.89 3.95
CA VAL A 30 14.58 1.20 4.44
C VAL A 30 14.99 -0.19 4.94
N ARG A 31 14.40 -0.61 6.06
CA ARG A 31 14.72 -1.90 6.69
C ARG A 31 14.04 -3.08 5.99
N GLU A 32 12.81 -2.88 5.53
CA GLU A 32 12.00 -3.87 4.82
C GLU A 32 12.27 -3.83 3.32
N ASP A 33 12.11 -4.96 2.65
CA ASP A 33 12.15 -5.01 1.18
C ASP A 33 10.80 -4.60 0.57
N VAL A 34 10.75 -4.45 -0.76
CA VAL A 34 9.54 -4.01 -1.44
C VAL A 34 8.40 -5.03 -1.34
N THR A 35 8.71 -6.33 -1.23
CA THR A 35 7.69 -7.37 -1.08
C THR A 35 7.00 -7.25 0.28
N ASP A 36 7.77 -7.07 1.36
CA ASP A 36 7.22 -6.80 2.70
C ASP A 36 6.33 -5.56 2.71
N ILE A 37 6.78 -4.48 2.07
CA ILE A 37 6.00 -3.24 1.96
C ILE A 37 4.67 -3.49 1.23
N VAL A 38 4.69 -4.23 0.12
CA VAL A 38 3.48 -4.57 -0.65
C VAL A 38 2.53 -5.44 0.17
N LEU A 39 3.04 -6.39 0.96
CA LEU A 39 2.22 -7.20 1.86
C LEU A 39 1.56 -6.34 2.93
N ASN A 40 2.32 -5.45 3.58
CA ASN A 40 1.78 -4.51 4.57
C ASN A 40 0.70 -3.59 3.96
N ILE A 41 0.88 -3.13 2.72
CA ILE A 41 -0.12 -2.32 2.01
C ILE A 41 -1.44 -3.08 1.79
N LYS A 42 -1.39 -4.39 1.55
CA LYS A 42 -2.60 -5.21 1.36
C LYS A 42 -3.43 -5.35 2.64
N GLU A 43 -2.82 -5.18 3.81
CA GLU A 43 -3.50 -5.24 5.10
C GLU A 43 -4.16 -3.91 5.51
N ILE A 44 -3.88 -2.82 4.78
CA ILE A 44 -4.45 -1.50 5.10
C ILE A 44 -5.97 -1.51 4.89
N ALA A 45 -6.70 -1.24 5.97
CA ALA A 45 -8.15 -1.05 5.92
C ALA A 45 -8.50 0.36 5.42
N ILE A 46 -9.12 0.44 4.23
CA ILE A 46 -9.47 1.72 3.60
C ILE A 46 -10.99 1.88 3.55
N ARG A 47 -11.46 3.07 3.95
CA ARG A 47 -12.81 3.54 3.69
C ARG A 47 -12.76 4.65 2.64
N MET A 48 -13.54 4.51 1.57
CA MET A 48 -13.60 5.49 0.49
C MET A 48 -15.03 6.00 0.32
N GLU A 49 -15.17 7.32 0.21
CA GLU A 49 -16.41 7.96 -0.20
C GLU A 49 -16.33 8.30 -1.71
N GLY A 50 -17.34 7.83 -2.44
CA GLY A 50 -17.44 7.95 -3.90
C GLY A 50 -16.95 6.71 -4.65
N ASP A 51 -17.29 6.68 -5.94
CA ASP A 51 -16.96 5.59 -6.85
C ASP A 51 -15.69 5.89 -7.67
N GLY A 52 -15.06 4.82 -8.17
CA GLY A 52 -13.90 4.90 -9.05
C GLY A 52 -12.55 4.95 -8.33
N PRO A 53 -11.45 4.86 -9.11
CA PRO A 53 -10.10 4.83 -8.54
C PRO A 53 -9.69 6.21 -8.01
N LYS A 54 -9.07 6.23 -6.83
CA LYS A 54 -8.41 7.42 -6.27
C LYS A 54 -6.92 7.16 -6.05
N ARG A 55 -6.12 8.21 -6.23
CA ARG A 55 -4.68 8.19 -5.98
C ARG A 55 -4.39 8.79 -4.61
N MET A 56 -3.59 8.08 -3.82
CA MET A 56 -3.04 8.55 -2.55
C MET A 56 -1.52 8.68 -2.68
N VAL A 57 -0.92 9.61 -1.93
CA VAL A 57 0.53 9.82 -1.92
C VAL A 57 0.99 9.94 -0.47
N VAL A 58 1.97 9.14 -0.09
CA VAL A 58 2.65 9.22 1.20
C VAL A 58 4.07 9.73 0.99
N ARG A 59 4.52 10.66 1.83
CA ARG A 59 5.90 11.17 1.81
C ARG A 59 6.41 11.24 3.24
N LYS A 60 7.55 10.61 3.48
CA LYS A 60 8.28 10.67 4.74
C LYS A 60 9.73 11.02 4.46
N GLN A 61 10.28 11.91 5.28
CA GLN A 61 11.70 12.25 5.30
C GLN A 61 12.21 12.15 6.74
N GLY A 62 13.50 11.84 6.87
CA GLY A 62 14.16 11.62 8.15
C GLY A 62 13.84 10.26 8.78
N PRO A 63 14.50 9.94 9.91
CA PRO A 63 14.37 8.64 10.56
C PRO A 63 12.97 8.42 11.16
N GLY A 64 12.61 7.14 11.31
CA GLY A 64 11.37 6.70 11.96
C GLY A 64 10.47 5.88 11.03
N ALA A 65 9.51 5.18 11.63
CA ALA A 65 8.55 4.36 10.89
C ALA A 65 7.58 5.21 10.07
N VAL A 66 7.16 4.68 8.93
CA VAL A 66 6.02 5.18 8.16
C VAL A 66 4.78 4.42 8.64
N LEU A 67 3.73 5.13 9.01
CA LEU A 67 2.48 4.57 9.56
C LEU A 67 1.30 4.91 8.64
N ALA A 68 0.26 4.06 8.67
CA ALA A 68 -0.99 4.22 7.92
C ALA A 68 -1.98 5.17 8.61
#